data_AF-A0A2V5QPX5-F1
#
_entry.id   AF-A0A2V5QPX5-F1
#
_cell.length_a   1.000
_cell.length_b   1.000
_cell.length_c   1.000
_cell.angle_alpha   90.00
_cell.angle_beta   90.00
_cell.angle_gamma   90.00
#
_symmetry.space_group_name_H-M   'P 1'
#
loop_
_entity.id
_entity.type
_entity.pdbx_description
1 polymer ?
#
loop_
_entity_poly.entity_id
_entity_poly.type
_entity_poly.pdbx_seq_one_letter_code
_entity_poly.pdbx_strand_id
1 'polypeptide(L)'
;MLISSIVSPSECTAEALADFEKLVLEGGAVDPEGLTQRIGNASRLLFLRASDDQLVGVGALKHPGPAYRERVFANARATTPSDDYPVELGWVVVAKSHQGRGLSTRIVGELLAFAKNENVFATMRADKRAMRCASDHGFKVNGRPFASGRGYDIVLYLRNAARFPDAE
;
A
#
# COMPACT_ATOMS: atom_id res chain seq x y z
N MET A 1 -10.18 10.73 -18.79
CA MET A 1 -8.73 10.54 -18.58
C MET A 1 -8.43 10.41 -17.09
N LEU A 2 -7.42 9.64 -16.70
CA LEU A 2 -7.01 9.47 -15.30
C LEU A 2 -5.62 10.04 -15.08
N ILE A 3 -5.50 10.93 -14.11
CA ILE A 3 -4.27 11.66 -13.75
C ILE A 3 -3.83 11.18 -12.38
N SER A 4 -2.56 10.84 -12.25
CA SER A 4 -1.95 10.50 -10.96
C SER A 4 -0.98 11.58 -10.53
N SER A 5 -0.98 11.86 -9.22
CA SER A 5 0.03 12.70 -8.58
C SER A 5 0.62 11.94 -7.40
N ILE A 6 1.96 12.01 -7.27
CA ILE A 6 2.71 11.36 -6.20
C ILE A 6 3.51 12.43 -5.49
N VAL A 7 3.22 12.64 -4.21
CA VAL A 7 3.75 13.75 -3.41
C VAL A 7 4.13 13.26 -2.02
N SER A 8 5.00 14.01 -1.33
CA SER A 8 5.20 13.82 0.11
C SER A 8 3.99 14.37 0.89
N PRO A 9 3.65 13.81 2.07
CA PRO A 9 2.55 14.36 2.88
C PRO A 9 2.75 15.83 3.26
N SER A 10 4.00 16.29 3.43
CA SER A 10 4.33 17.69 3.73
C SER A 10 4.02 18.67 2.60
N GLU A 11 3.84 18.18 1.38
CA GLU A 11 3.46 19.00 0.21
C GLU A 11 1.94 19.04 0.00
N CYS A 12 1.18 18.25 0.76
CA CYS A 12 -0.28 18.20 0.67
C CYS A 12 -0.93 19.31 1.49
N THR A 13 -2.08 19.80 1.01
CA THR A 13 -2.98 20.60 1.84
C THR A 13 -3.68 19.71 2.87
N ALA A 14 -4.22 20.33 3.93
CA ALA A 14 -4.99 19.60 4.94
C ALA A 14 -6.22 18.90 4.33
N GLU A 15 -6.87 19.53 3.35
CA GLU A 15 -8.02 18.98 2.63
C GLU A 15 -7.62 17.74 1.82
N ALA A 16 -6.49 17.79 1.11
CA ALA A 16 -6.01 16.65 0.35
C ALA A 16 -5.69 15.44 1.26
N LEU A 17 -5.08 15.68 2.43
CA LEU A 17 -4.82 14.63 3.42
C LEU A 17 -6.13 14.06 4.00
N ALA A 18 -7.13 14.91 4.26
CA ALA A 18 -8.44 14.48 4.74
C ALA A 18 -9.20 13.65 3.69
N ASP A 19 -9.14 14.03 2.41
CA ASP A 19 -9.72 13.25 1.31
C ASP A 19 -9.03 11.89 1.15
N PHE A 20 -7.70 11.86 1.28
CA PHE A 20 -6.93 10.62 1.30
C PHE A 20 -7.39 9.72 2.44
N GLU A 21 -7.40 10.25 3.67
CA GLU A 21 -7.80 9.51 4.86
C GLU A 21 -9.21 8.95 4.74
N LYS A 22 -10.16 9.77 4.27
CA LYS A 22 -11.54 9.37 4.04
C LYS A 22 -11.63 8.18 3.09
N LEU A 23 -10.95 8.23 1.94
CA LEU A 23 -10.99 7.13 0.98
C LEU A 23 -10.34 5.85 1.53
N VAL A 24 -9.27 5.98 2.32
CA VAL A 24 -8.64 4.83 3.01
C VAL A 24 -9.60 4.19 4.02
N LEU A 25 -10.32 5.00 4.79
CA LEU A 25 -11.33 4.53 5.74
C LEU A 25 -12.50 3.83 5.05
N GLU A 26 -12.96 4.36 3.91
CA GLU A 26 -14.01 3.72 3.08
C GLU A 26 -13.59 2.33 2.57
N GLY A 27 -12.29 2.08 2.41
CA GLY A 27 -11.74 0.76 2.07
C GLY A 27 -11.88 -0.28 3.19
N GLY A 28 -12.09 0.15 4.44
CA GLY A 28 -12.36 -0.71 5.60
C GLY A 28 -11.21 -1.64 6.01
N ALA A 29 -9.98 -1.36 5.53
CA ALA A 29 -8.81 -2.20 5.76
C ALA A 29 -7.86 -1.68 6.85
N VAL A 30 -8.20 -0.57 7.51
CA VAL A 30 -7.32 0.09 8.48
C VAL A 30 -8.01 0.42 9.79
N ASP A 31 -7.20 0.56 10.82
CA ASP A 31 -7.61 1.18 12.08
C ASP A 31 -7.70 2.70 11.90
N PRO A 32 -8.83 3.35 12.22
CA PRO A 32 -8.92 4.81 12.22
C PRO A 32 -8.01 5.47 13.25
N GLU A 33 -7.73 4.79 14.37
CA GLU A 33 -6.94 5.39 15.44
C GLU A 33 -5.50 5.69 14.97
N GLY A 34 -5.06 6.93 15.14
CA GLY A 34 -3.75 7.40 14.69
C GLY A 34 -3.52 7.34 13.19
N LEU A 35 -4.57 7.20 12.35
CA LEU A 35 -4.42 7.12 10.90
C LEU A 35 -3.89 8.43 10.31
N THR A 36 -4.46 9.58 10.69
CA THR A 36 -3.97 10.91 10.26
C THR A 36 -2.47 11.09 10.50
N GLN A 37 -1.98 10.73 11.69
CA GLN A 37 -0.55 10.83 12.02
C GLN A 37 0.30 9.88 11.15
N ARG A 38 -0.17 8.64 10.95
CA ARG A 38 0.52 7.68 10.08
C ARG A 38 0.57 8.16 8.63
N ILE A 39 -0.50 8.78 8.12
CA ILE A 39 -0.54 9.37 6.77
C ILE A 39 0.49 10.49 6.68
N GLY A 40 0.55 11.38 7.67
CA GLY A 40 1.56 12.45 7.74
C GLY A 40 3.01 11.96 7.75
N ASN A 41 3.25 10.75 8.27
CA ASN A 41 4.57 10.12 8.34
C ASN A 41 4.89 9.22 7.14
N ALA A 42 3.98 9.09 6.16
CA ALA A 42 4.28 8.33 4.96
C ALA A 42 5.38 9.00 4.14
N SER A 43 6.12 8.22 3.35
CA SER A 43 7.13 8.79 2.46
C SER A 43 6.51 9.36 1.19
N ARG A 44 5.50 8.67 0.65
CA ARG A 44 4.80 9.06 -0.58
C ARG A 44 3.33 8.73 -0.46
N LEU A 45 2.51 9.66 -0.93
CA LEU A 45 1.08 9.48 -1.16
C LEU A 45 0.80 9.61 -2.65
N LEU A 46 0.03 8.67 -3.19
CA LEU A 46 -0.48 8.73 -4.55
C LEU A 46 -1.96 9.09 -4.51
N PHE A 47 -2.33 10.07 -5.33
CA PHE A 47 -3.71 10.44 -5.61
C PHE A 47 -4.01 10.14 -7.07
N LEU A 48 -5.02 9.33 -7.33
CA LEU A 48 -5.52 9.04 -8.67
C LEU A 48 -6.84 9.79 -8.86
N ARG A 49 -6.86 10.75 -9.78
CA ARG A 49 -8.03 11.59 -10.07
C ARG A 49 -8.57 11.38 -11.49
N ALA A 50 -9.87 11.55 -11.64
CA ALA A 50 -10.52 11.66 -12.94
C ALA A 50 -10.40 13.08 -13.52
N SER A 51 -10.86 13.27 -14.76
CA SER A 51 -10.70 14.54 -15.50
C SER A 51 -11.52 15.69 -14.93
N ASP A 52 -12.52 15.38 -14.12
CA ASP A 52 -13.36 16.28 -13.34
C ASP A 52 -12.80 16.53 -11.92
N ASP A 53 -11.53 16.19 -11.70
CA ASP A 53 -10.82 16.29 -10.42
C ASP A 53 -11.34 15.36 -9.30
N GLN A 54 -12.28 14.45 -9.62
CA GLN A 54 -12.78 13.48 -8.65
C GLN A 54 -11.65 12.52 -8.20
N LEU A 55 -11.44 12.38 -6.89
CA LEU A 55 -10.52 11.38 -6.33
C LEU A 55 -11.11 9.98 -6.48
N VAL A 56 -10.48 9.15 -7.31
CA VAL A 56 -10.95 7.79 -7.63
C VAL A 56 -10.09 6.68 -7.03
N GLY A 57 -8.90 7.01 -6.54
CA GLY A 57 -8.05 6.04 -5.86
C GLY A 57 -6.87 6.69 -5.14
N VAL A 58 -6.34 5.96 -4.17
CA VAL A 58 -5.21 6.36 -3.32
C VAL A 58 -4.28 5.19 -3.06
N GLY A 59 -3.04 5.48 -2.68
CA GLY A 59 -2.06 4.51 -2.19
C GLY A 59 -0.89 5.20 -1.51
N ALA A 60 -0.07 4.47 -0.76
CA ALA A 60 1.09 5.03 -0.08
C ALA A 60 2.28 4.08 0.00
N LEU A 61 3.48 4.67 0.05
CA LEU A 61 4.69 4.04 0.57
C LEU A 61 4.98 4.57 1.97
N LYS A 62 5.09 3.66 2.93
CA LYS A 62 5.21 3.95 4.36
C LYS A 62 6.48 3.35 4.95
N HIS A 63 6.95 3.93 6.05
CA HIS A 63 8.04 3.38 6.85
C HIS A 63 7.52 3.08 8.26
N PRO A 64 6.75 2.00 8.44
CA PRO A 64 6.21 1.67 9.75
C PRO A 64 7.36 1.34 10.71
N GLY A 65 7.17 1.63 12.01
CA GLY A 65 8.19 1.38 13.02
C GLY A 65 8.54 -0.12 13.19
N PRO A 66 9.72 -0.44 13.76
CA PRO A 66 10.21 -1.82 13.89
C PRO A 66 9.20 -2.77 14.54
N ALA A 67 8.61 -2.38 15.67
CA ALA A 67 7.64 -3.20 16.40
C ALA A 67 6.41 -3.60 15.55
N TYR A 68 5.95 -2.72 14.64
CA TYR A 68 4.86 -3.08 13.73
C TYR A 68 5.31 -4.12 12.71
N ARG A 69 6.48 -3.92 12.09
CA ARG A 69 7.02 -4.85 11.08
C ARG A 69 7.29 -6.22 11.70
N GLU A 70 7.95 -6.27 12.85
CA GLU A 70 8.20 -7.50 13.61
C GLU A 70 6.90 -8.26 13.87
N ARG A 71 5.86 -7.57 14.36
CA ARG A 71 4.55 -8.18 14.63
C ARG A 71 3.90 -8.75 13.37
N VAL A 72 3.91 -8.01 12.26
CA VAL A 72 3.35 -8.47 10.98
C VAL A 72 4.09 -9.70 10.48
N PHE A 73 5.42 -9.69 10.51
CA PHE A 73 6.25 -10.80 10.05
C PHE A 73 6.11 -12.02 10.97
N ALA A 74 6.03 -11.82 12.28
CA ALA A 74 5.79 -12.89 13.26
C ALA A 74 4.41 -13.53 13.06
N ASN A 75 3.35 -12.74 12.88
CA ASN A 75 2.00 -13.24 12.62
C ASN A 75 1.93 -14.05 11.32
N ALA A 76 2.64 -13.59 10.28
CA ALA A 76 2.77 -14.33 9.03
C ALA A 76 3.64 -15.59 9.16
N ARG A 77 4.40 -15.77 10.25
CA ARG A 77 5.47 -16.77 10.35
C ARG A 77 6.44 -16.64 9.16
N ALA A 78 6.86 -15.41 8.90
CA ALA A 78 7.75 -15.08 7.80
C ALA A 78 9.07 -15.85 7.92
N THR A 79 9.65 -16.19 6.76
CA THR A 79 10.92 -16.93 6.68
C THR A 79 12.13 -16.01 6.54
N THR A 80 11.91 -14.69 6.59
CA THR A 80 12.94 -13.65 6.45
C THR A 80 12.78 -12.59 7.54
N PRO A 81 13.87 -11.94 7.97
CA PRO A 81 13.80 -10.82 8.92
C PRO A 81 12.93 -9.66 8.41
N SER A 82 12.23 -8.99 9.33
CA SER A 82 11.46 -7.78 9.01
C SER A 82 12.32 -6.57 8.70
N ASP A 83 13.55 -6.52 9.22
CA ASP A 83 14.48 -5.40 9.00
C ASP A 83 14.99 -5.35 7.56
N ASP A 84 14.94 -6.47 6.85
CA ASP A 84 15.26 -6.53 5.43
C ASP A 84 14.20 -5.82 4.56
N TYR A 85 13.03 -5.47 5.11
CA TYR A 85 11.90 -4.88 4.38
C TYR A 85 11.38 -3.61 5.08
N PRO A 86 12.11 -2.48 4.97
CA PRO A 86 11.78 -1.25 5.70
C PRO A 86 10.53 -0.54 5.15
N VAL A 87 10.21 -0.74 3.87
CA VAL A 87 9.11 -0.05 3.18
C VAL A 87 7.86 -0.91 3.14
N GLU A 88 6.73 -0.34 3.54
CA GLU A 88 5.41 -0.95 3.34
C GLU A 88 4.66 -0.23 2.22
N LEU A 89 4.24 -0.99 1.20
CA LEU A 89 3.22 -0.55 0.25
C LEU A 89 1.84 -0.86 0.83
N GLY A 90 1.02 0.17 1.02
CA GLY A 90 -0.28 0.00 1.62
C GLY A 90 -1.25 1.13 1.29
N TRP A 91 -2.40 1.11 1.97
CA TRP A 91 -3.49 2.07 1.77
C TRP A 91 -3.97 2.20 0.31
N VAL A 92 -3.78 1.14 -0.48
CA VAL A 92 -4.23 1.09 -1.86
C VAL A 92 -5.75 0.88 -1.86
N VAL A 93 -6.49 1.94 -2.15
CA VAL A 93 -7.95 1.92 -2.21
C VAL A 93 -8.42 2.57 -3.50
N VAL A 94 -9.44 2.00 -4.12
CA VAL A 94 -10.12 2.54 -5.30
C VAL A 94 -11.58 2.77 -4.93
N ALA A 95 -12.09 3.98 -5.20
CA ALA A 95 -13.46 4.36 -4.97
C ALA A 95 -14.43 3.34 -5.59
N LYS A 96 -15.50 2.99 -4.88
CA LYS A 96 -16.43 1.92 -5.28
C LYS A 96 -16.96 2.07 -6.71
N SER A 97 -17.28 3.31 -7.12
CA SER A 97 -17.74 3.66 -8.47
C SER A 97 -16.73 3.37 -9.59
N HIS A 98 -15.46 3.16 -9.25
CA HIS A 98 -14.34 3.00 -10.18
C HIS A 98 -13.60 1.66 -10.04
N GLN A 99 -14.13 0.73 -9.22
CA GLN A 99 -13.55 -0.60 -9.06
C GLN A 99 -13.74 -1.47 -10.31
N GLY A 100 -12.98 -2.57 -10.42
CA GLY A 100 -13.03 -3.50 -11.56
C GLY A 100 -12.26 -3.03 -12.81
N ARG A 101 -11.64 -1.84 -12.77
CA ARG A 101 -10.95 -1.23 -13.93
C ARG A 101 -9.41 -1.35 -13.88
N GLY A 102 -8.86 -2.24 -13.06
CA GLY A 102 -7.40 -2.40 -12.91
C GLY A 102 -6.67 -1.23 -12.24
N LEU A 103 -7.37 -0.26 -11.64
CA LEU A 103 -6.74 0.94 -11.08
C LEU A 103 -5.82 0.66 -9.89
N SER A 104 -6.11 -0.37 -9.09
CA SER A 104 -5.22 -0.81 -8.02
C SER A 104 -3.85 -1.25 -8.56
N THR A 105 -3.83 -1.95 -9.69
CA THR A 105 -2.61 -2.39 -10.36
C THR A 105 -1.81 -1.17 -10.82
N ARG A 106 -2.47 -0.17 -11.43
CA ARG A 106 -1.83 1.09 -11.83
C ARG A 106 -1.20 1.82 -10.63
N ILE A 107 -1.95 1.99 -9.54
CA ILE A 107 -1.48 2.66 -8.31
C ILE A 107 -0.24 1.96 -7.74
N VAL A 108 -0.26 0.62 -7.66
CA VAL A 108 0.88 -0.17 -7.16
C VAL A 108 2.11 0.03 -8.04
N GLY A 109 1.96 -0.09 -9.36
CA GLY A 109 3.07 0.06 -10.30
C GLY A 109 3.72 1.44 -10.23
N GLU A 110 2.90 2.50 -10.18
CA GLU A 110 3.41 3.87 -10.07
C GLU A 110 4.11 4.13 -8.73
N LEU A 111 3.57 3.64 -7.61
CA LEU A 111 4.23 3.79 -6.31
C LEU A 111 5.56 3.02 -6.23
N LEU A 112 5.63 1.82 -6.81
CA LEU A 112 6.85 1.00 -6.75
C LEU A 112 8.05 1.65 -7.43
N ALA A 113 7.84 2.49 -8.45
CA ALA A 113 8.91 3.28 -9.07
C ALA A 113 9.58 4.27 -8.09
N PHE A 114 8.96 4.55 -6.94
CA PHE A 114 9.51 5.43 -5.91
C PHE A 114 10.17 4.68 -4.75
N ALA A 115 10.19 3.35 -4.78
CA ALA A 115 10.81 2.54 -3.74
C ALA A 115 12.35 2.44 -3.85
N LYS A 116 12.98 3.09 -4.84
CA LYS A 116 14.44 3.38 -4.94
C LYS A 116 15.36 2.27 -4.41
N ASN A 117 15.25 1.07 -4.97
CA ASN A 117 16.05 -0.11 -4.57
C ASN A 117 15.83 -0.64 -3.14
N GLU A 118 14.81 -0.19 -2.42
CA GLU A 118 14.43 -0.75 -1.14
C GLU A 118 13.53 -1.98 -1.32
N ASN A 119 13.71 -2.95 -0.43
CA ASN A 119 12.82 -4.07 -0.32
C ASN A 119 11.47 -3.60 0.24
N VAL A 120 10.39 -4.03 -0.40
CA VAL A 120 9.03 -3.61 -0.07
C VAL A 120 8.22 -4.80 0.41
N PHE A 121 7.49 -4.63 1.52
CA PHE A 121 6.45 -5.57 1.91
C PHE A 121 5.07 -4.97 1.72
N ALA A 122 4.06 -5.83 1.60
CA ALA A 122 2.66 -5.44 1.58
C ALA A 122 1.83 -6.47 2.34
N THR A 123 0.79 -6.01 3.01
CA THR A 123 -0.23 -6.86 3.60
C THR A 123 -1.52 -6.69 2.82
N MET A 124 -2.10 -7.79 2.35
CA MET A 124 -3.32 -7.76 1.55
C MET A 124 -4.30 -8.83 2.02
N ARG A 125 -5.60 -8.64 1.76
CA ARG A 125 -6.60 -9.67 2.03
C ARG A 125 -6.25 -10.94 1.26
N ALA A 126 -6.57 -12.09 1.84
CA ALA A 126 -6.42 -13.40 1.21
C ALA A 126 -7.48 -13.62 0.11
N ASP A 127 -7.42 -12.83 -0.96
CA ASP A 127 -8.33 -12.93 -2.11
C ASP A 127 -7.59 -12.99 -3.45
N LYS A 128 -8.27 -13.52 -4.48
CA LYS A 128 -7.67 -13.75 -5.81
C LYS A 128 -7.24 -12.47 -6.51
N ARG A 129 -7.90 -11.35 -6.25
CA ARG A 129 -7.60 -10.08 -6.91
C ARG A 129 -6.33 -9.46 -6.33
N ALA A 130 -6.19 -9.49 -5.00
CA ALA A 130 -4.97 -9.10 -4.30
C ALA A 130 -3.78 -9.96 -4.73
N MET A 131 -3.95 -11.29 -4.77
CA MET A 131 -2.91 -12.22 -5.23
C MET A 131 -2.43 -11.92 -6.65
N ARG A 132 -3.36 -11.66 -7.58
CA ARG A 132 -3.02 -11.31 -8.96
C ARG A 132 -2.26 -9.98 -9.03
N CYS A 133 -2.77 -8.95 -8.36
CA CYS A 133 -2.15 -7.63 -8.30
C CYS A 133 -0.73 -7.68 -7.72
N ALA A 134 -0.52 -8.47 -6.66
CA ALA A 134 0.80 -8.69 -6.07
C ALA A 134 1.76 -9.39 -7.06
N SER A 135 1.30 -10.48 -7.67
CA SER A 135 2.11 -11.27 -8.62
C SER A 135 2.53 -10.45 -9.85
N ASP A 136 1.62 -9.63 -10.39
CA ASP A 136 1.87 -8.74 -11.54
C ASP A 136 3.00 -7.72 -11.24
N HIS A 137 3.31 -7.46 -9.97
CA HIS A 137 4.34 -6.50 -9.52
C HIS A 137 5.54 -7.15 -8.84
N GLY A 138 5.72 -8.47 -9.00
CA GLY A 138 6.90 -9.17 -8.50
C GLY A 138 6.88 -9.44 -7.00
N PHE A 139 5.77 -9.21 -6.32
CA PHE A 139 5.59 -9.63 -4.95
C PHE A 139 5.40 -11.15 -4.86
N LYS A 140 5.95 -11.76 -3.81
CA LYS A 140 5.78 -13.18 -3.49
C LYS A 140 5.23 -13.33 -2.08
N VAL A 141 4.32 -14.27 -1.90
CA VAL A 141 3.83 -14.65 -0.57
C VAL A 141 5.00 -15.10 0.29
N ASN A 142 5.04 -14.65 1.54
CA ASN A 142 6.00 -15.13 2.53
C ASN A 142 5.28 -15.50 3.83
N GLY A 143 5.48 -16.74 4.28
CA GLY A 143 4.79 -17.27 5.45
C GLY A 143 3.37 -17.76 5.14
N ARG A 144 2.45 -17.59 6.10
CA ARG A 144 1.07 -18.08 6.07
C ARG A 144 0.07 -16.94 6.26
N PRO A 145 -1.16 -17.07 5.73
CA PRO A 145 -2.23 -16.14 6.07
C PRO A 145 -2.48 -16.08 7.58
N PHE A 146 -2.84 -14.91 8.09
CA PHE A 146 -3.14 -14.69 9.50
C PHE A 146 -4.35 -13.78 9.67
N ALA A 147 -5.06 -13.93 10.79
CA ALA A 147 -6.28 -13.19 11.06
C ALA A 147 -6.03 -11.68 11.18
N SER A 148 -6.83 -10.87 10.49
CA SER A 148 -6.79 -9.40 10.59
C SER A 148 -7.40 -8.83 11.87
N GLY A 149 -8.14 -9.65 12.62
CA GLY A 149 -9.06 -9.17 13.66
C GLY A 149 -10.35 -8.54 13.11
N ARG A 150 -10.58 -8.57 11.79
CA ARG A 150 -11.72 -7.92 11.10
C ARG A 150 -12.58 -8.90 10.30
N GLY A 151 -12.52 -10.19 10.64
CA GLY A 151 -13.31 -11.25 9.99
C GLY A 151 -12.77 -11.74 8.64
N TYR A 152 -11.52 -11.40 8.30
CA TYR A 152 -10.82 -11.93 7.12
C TYR A 152 -9.33 -12.17 7.41
N ASP A 153 -8.72 -13.02 6.61
CA ASP A 153 -7.28 -13.27 6.68
C ASP A 153 -6.48 -12.31 5.79
N ILE A 154 -5.27 -12.03 6.23
CA ILE A 154 -4.27 -11.22 5.55
C ILE A 154 -3.08 -12.11 5.17
N VAL A 155 -2.50 -11.84 4.01
CA VAL A 155 -1.28 -12.48 3.52
C VAL A 155 -0.17 -11.45 3.43
N LEU A 156 1.03 -11.85 3.89
CA LEU A 156 2.26 -11.07 3.74
C LEU A 156 2.89 -11.34 2.38
N TYR A 157 3.19 -10.26 1.67
CA TYR A 157 3.85 -10.25 0.38
C TYR A 157 5.17 -9.49 0.46
N LEU A 158 6.22 -10.05 -0.14
CA LEU A 158 7.55 -9.48 -0.15
C LEU A 158 8.01 -9.26 -1.60
N ARG A 159 8.59 -8.08 -1.87
CA ARG A 159 9.25 -7.72 -3.13
C ARG A 159 10.69 -7.33 -2.81
N ASN A 160 11.64 -8.08 -3.36
CA ASN A 160 13.06 -7.80 -3.21
C ASN A 160 13.54 -6.92 -4.37
N ALA A 161 14.19 -5.80 -4.05
CA ALA A 161 14.63 -4.82 -5.03
C ALA A 161 15.73 -5.33 -5.96
N ALA A 162 16.63 -6.21 -5.50
CA ALA A 162 17.71 -6.74 -6.33
C ALA A 162 17.20 -7.62 -7.51
N ARG A 163 15.92 -8.01 -7.49
CA ARG A 163 15.27 -8.73 -8.59
C ARG A 163 14.59 -7.79 -9.61
N PHE A 164 14.49 -6.52 -9.28
CA PHE A 164 13.85 -5.48 -10.08
C PHE A 164 14.61 -4.16 -9.89
N PRO A 165 15.91 -4.11 -10.26
CA PRO A 165 16.66 -2.87 -10.20
C PRO A 165 15.95 -1.83 -11.07
N ASP A 166 15.92 -0.59 -10.60
CA ASP A 166 15.55 0.52 -11.47
C ASP A 166 16.48 0.48 -12.69
N ALA A 167 15.93 0.61 -13.90
CA ALA A 167 16.76 0.77 -15.09
C ALA A 167 17.57 2.06 -14.91
N GLU A 168 18.89 1.93 -14.87
CA GLU A 168 19.85 3.04 -14.79
C GLU A 168 19.59 4.12 -15.85
#